data_AF-A0ABD2FZF2-F1
#
_entry.id   AF-A0ABD2FZF2-F1
#
_cell.length_a   1.000
_cell.length_b   1.000
_cell.length_c   1.000
_cell.angle_alpha   90.00
_cell.angle_beta   90.00
_cell.angle_gamma   90.00
#
_symmetry.space_group_name_H-M   'P 1'
#
loop_
_entity.id
_entity.type
_entity.pdbx_description
1 polymer ?
#
loop_
_entity_poly.entity_id
_entity_poly.type
_entity_poly.pdbx_seq_one_letter_code
_entity_poly.pdbx_strand_id
1 'polypeptide(L)'
;MFTNIYLKNYDQIFESLGRTAEDVAEHTLKIITMENPPFHHQTNTLYTPMTTLKYADPNGDLPIDTFYKMVFEHEKVFNASLNFLKLLRWRSRKSFAMETDKSN
;
A
#
# COMPACT_ATOMS: atom_id res chain seq x y z
N MET A 1 -0.96 -12.07 19.91
CA MET A 1 -1.14 -11.92 18.45
C MET A 1 -0.52 -10.62 17.95
N PHE A 2 -1.01 -9.45 18.37
CA PHE A 2 -0.45 -8.14 17.99
C PHE A 2 1.06 -8.01 18.25
N THR A 3 1.52 -8.29 19.48
CA THR A 3 2.95 -8.22 19.84
C THR A 3 3.82 -9.22 19.08
N ASN A 4 3.35 -10.45 18.95
CA ASN A 4 4.18 -11.57 18.48
C ASN A 4 4.23 -11.68 16.95
N ILE A 5 3.24 -11.12 16.26
CA ILE A 5 3.13 -11.22 14.80
C ILE A 5 3.21 -9.82 14.16
N TYR A 6 2.32 -8.89 14.54
CA TYR A 6 2.32 -7.55 13.94
C TYR A 6 3.56 -6.74 14.33
N LEU A 7 3.81 -6.55 15.63
CA LEU A 7 4.99 -5.77 16.08
C LEU A 7 6.31 -6.46 15.73
N LYS A 8 6.34 -7.79 15.63
CA LYS A 8 7.55 -8.51 15.19
C LYS A 8 7.88 -8.24 13.71
N ASN A 9 6.86 -8.06 12.88
CA ASN A 9 7.00 -7.90 11.43
C ASN A 9 6.76 -6.45 10.95
N TYR A 10 6.64 -5.48 11.86
CA TYR A 10 6.24 -4.10 11.51
C TYR A 10 7.17 -3.47 10.48
N ASP A 11 8.50 -3.58 10.64
CA ASP A 11 9.47 -3.03 9.70
C ASP A 11 9.21 -3.53 8.26
N GLN A 12 9.03 -4.83 8.10
CA GLN A 12 8.74 -5.43 6.79
C GLN A 12 7.41 -4.94 6.21
N ILE A 13 6.38 -4.81 7.04
CA ILE A 13 5.06 -4.30 6.66
C ILE A 13 5.18 -2.85 6.17
N PHE A 14 5.84 -1.98 6.94
CA PHE A 14 6.03 -0.57 6.60
C PHE A 14 6.91 -0.39 5.35
N GLU A 15 7.95 -1.19 5.17
CA GLU A 15 8.77 -1.13 3.95
C GLU A 15 8.01 -1.58 2.70
N SER A 16 7.17 -2.61 2.80
CA SER A 16 6.42 -3.14 1.65
C SER A 16 5.22 -2.27 1.29
N LEU A 17 4.44 -1.89 2.29
CA LEU A 17 3.15 -1.22 2.12
C LEU A 17 3.22 0.29 2.34
N GLY A 18 4.29 0.81 2.95
CA GLY A 18 4.44 2.24 3.21
C GLY A 18 4.69 3.09 1.96
N ARG A 19 4.58 4.41 2.18
CA ARG A 19 4.90 5.47 1.22
C ARG A 19 5.99 6.35 1.80
N THR A 20 6.85 6.88 0.93
CA THR A 20 7.88 7.83 1.36
C THR A 20 7.26 9.21 1.59
N ALA A 21 8.00 10.10 2.25
CA ALA A 21 7.53 11.46 2.47
C ALA A 21 7.37 12.21 1.14
N GLU A 22 8.25 11.93 0.17
CA GLU A 22 8.23 12.52 -1.18
C GLU A 22 6.98 12.10 -1.95
N ASP A 23 6.61 10.81 -1.92
CA ASP A 23 5.38 10.31 -2.55
C ASP A 23 4.15 11.05 -1.98
N VAL A 24 4.11 11.28 -0.66
CA VAL A 24 3.02 12.00 0.01
C VAL A 24 3.01 13.49 -0.38
N ALA A 25 4.19 14.10 -0.47
CA ALA A 25 4.33 15.49 -0.91
C ALA A 25 3.84 15.69 -2.35
N GLU A 26 4.18 14.79 -3.28
CA GLU A 26 3.67 14.81 -4.65
C GLU A 26 2.15 14.71 -4.71
N HIS A 27 1.55 13.78 -3.95
CA HIS A 27 0.10 13.67 -3.86
C HIS A 27 -0.53 14.94 -3.30
N THR A 28 0.10 15.57 -2.32
CA THR A 28 -0.38 16.82 -1.74
C THR A 28 -0.33 17.95 -2.77
N LEU A 29 0.82 18.14 -3.43
CA LEU A 29 1.00 19.14 -4.48
C LEU A 29 -0.03 18.98 -5.60
N LYS A 30 -0.26 17.73 -6.03
CA LYS A 30 -1.26 17.40 -7.04
C LYS A 30 -2.66 17.87 -6.61
N ILE A 31 -3.06 17.63 -5.36
CA ILE A 31 -4.40 17.99 -4.89
C ILE A 31 -4.57 19.50 -4.71
N ILE A 32 -3.60 20.20 -4.14
CA ILE A 32 -3.71 21.65 -3.92
C ILE A 32 -3.69 22.47 -5.22
N THR A 33 -3.21 21.88 -6.31
CA THR A 33 -3.15 22.53 -7.64
C THR A 33 -4.29 22.11 -8.57
N MET A 34 -5.16 21.18 -8.16
CA MET A 34 -6.32 20.79 -8.95
C MET A 34 -7.38 21.90 -8.97
N GLU A 35 -7.95 22.17 -10.15
CA GLU A 35 -9.07 23.09 -10.32
C GLU A 35 -10.33 22.61 -9.58
N ASN A 36 -10.57 21.29 -9.56
CA ASN A 36 -11.70 20.68 -8.87
C ASN A 36 -11.24 19.41 -8.12
N PRO A 37 -10.65 19.54 -6.92
CA PRO A 37 -10.12 18.41 -6.18
C PRO A 37 -11.25 17.53 -5.59
N PRO A 38 -11.05 16.21 -5.50
CA PRO A 38 -12.01 15.33 -4.83
C PRO A 38 -12.01 15.59 -3.31
N PHE A 39 -13.14 15.28 -2.65
CA PHE A 39 -13.24 15.38 -1.19
C PHE A 39 -12.27 14.44 -0.45
N HIS A 40 -11.97 13.28 -1.03
CA HIS A 40 -10.98 12.34 -0.52
C HIS A 40 -10.03 11.91 -1.63
N HIS A 41 -8.74 11.86 -1.30
CA HIS A 41 -7.68 11.38 -2.18
C HIS A 41 -6.86 10.30 -1.48
N GLN A 42 -6.72 9.13 -2.12
CA GLN A 42 -5.95 8.02 -1.58
C GLN A 42 -4.49 8.15 -1.99
N THR A 43 -3.60 8.38 -1.02
CA THR A 43 -2.14 8.50 -1.24
C THR A 43 -1.44 7.16 -1.45
N ASN A 44 -2.12 6.05 -1.13
CA ASN A 44 -1.55 4.72 -1.27
C ASN A 44 -2.55 3.73 -1.85
N THR A 45 -2.43 3.49 -3.16
CA THR A 45 -3.28 2.57 -3.94
C THR A 45 -3.16 1.10 -3.53
N LEU A 46 -2.14 0.71 -2.75
CA LEU A 46 -2.03 -0.67 -2.25
C LEU A 46 -3.18 -1.06 -1.32
N TYR A 47 -3.83 -0.06 -0.69
CA TYR A 47 -4.99 -0.28 0.16
C TYR A 47 -6.32 -0.35 -0.61
N THR A 48 -6.32 -0.16 -1.93
CA THR A 48 -7.54 -0.19 -2.75
C THR A 48 -8.36 -1.48 -2.58
N PRO A 49 -7.76 -2.68 -2.53
CA PRO A 49 -8.54 -3.89 -2.27
C PRO A 49 -9.29 -3.84 -0.93
N MET A 50 -8.67 -3.30 0.12
CA MET A 50 -9.29 -3.18 1.44
C MET A 50 -10.39 -2.13 1.47
N THR A 51 -10.19 -0.98 0.80
CA THR A 51 -11.23 0.03 0.69
C THR A 51 -12.40 -0.48 -0.15
N THR A 52 -12.17 -1.22 -1.24
CA THR A 52 -13.22 -1.87 -2.02
C THR A 52 -14.01 -2.87 -1.18
N LEU A 53 -13.34 -3.73 -0.41
CA LEU A 53 -14.04 -4.67 0.50
C LEU A 53 -14.90 -3.95 1.53
N LYS A 54 -14.40 -2.85 2.10
CA LYS A 54 -15.16 -2.02 3.03
C LYS A 54 -16.43 -1.43 2.41
N TYR A 55 -16.39 -1.03 1.14
CA TYR A 55 -17.58 -0.51 0.47
C TYR A 55 -18.52 -1.60 -0.04
N ALA A 56 -17.98 -2.79 -0.35
CA ALA A 56 -18.76 -3.92 -0.84
C ALA A 56 -19.53 -4.66 0.27
N ASP A 57 -19.05 -4.61 1.51
CA ASP A 57 -19.69 -5.24 2.66
C ASP A 57 -20.23 -4.20 3.66
N PRO A 58 -21.56 -3.96 3.68
CA PRO A 58 -22.19 -3.04 4.62
C PRO A 58 -22.06 -3.44 6.10
N ASN A 59 -21.87 -4.73 6.39
CA ASN A 59 -21.73 -5.22 7.77
C ASN A 59 -20.31 -4.98 8.30
N GLY A 60 -19.32 -4.94 7.40
CA GLY A 60 -17.92 -4.70 7.72
C GLY A 60 -17.16 -5.93 8.26
N ASP A 61 -17.81 -7.09 8.33
CA ASP A 61 -17.20 -8.33 8.78
C ASP A 61 -16.13 -8.82 7.79
N LEU A 62 -16.42 -8.73 6.49
CA LEU A 62 -15.55 -9.20 5.42
C LEU A 62 -14.18 -8.50 5.40
N PRO A 63 -14.05 -7.16 5.40
CA PRO A 63 -12.74 -6.51 5.45
C PRO A 63 -11.99 -6.80 6.75
N ILE A 64 -12.69 -6.95 7.88
CA ILE A 64 -12.07 -7.25 9.18
C ILE A 64 -11.51 -8.68 9.19
N ASP A 65 -12.33 -9.67 8.83
CA ASP A 65 -11.94 -11.08 8.76
C ASP A 65 -10.79 -11.29 7.76
N THR A 66 -10.88 -10.65 6.59
CA THR A 66 -9.84 -10.72 5.55
C THR A 66 -8.51 -10.15 6.07
N PHE A 67 -8.54 -8.97 6.68
CA PHE A 67 -7.32 -8.35 7.22
C PHE A 67 -6.72 -9.18 8.36
N TYR A 68 -7.57 -9.67 9.27
CA TYR A 68 -7.16 -10.52 10.37
C TYR A 68 -6.46 -11.79 9.88
N LYS A 69 -7.10 -12.52 8.95
CA LYS A 69 -6.54 -13.76 8.39
C LYS A 69 -5.23 -13.50 7.67
N MET A 70 -5.18 -12.43 6.88
CA MET A 70 -3.99 -12.06 6.12
C MET A 70 -2.80 -11.73 7.05
N VAL A 71 -2.99 -10.88 8.06
CA VAL A 71 -1.89 -10.43 8.92
C VAL A 71 -1.49 -11.49 9.95
N PHE A 72 -2.46 -12.24 10.46
CA PHE A 72 -2.23 -13.02 11.68
C PHE A 72 -2.45 -14.53 11.57
N GLU A 73 -3.25 -15.01 10.62
CA GLU A 73 -3.50 -16.45 10.45
C GLU A 73 -2.64 -17.06 9.35
N HIS A 74 -2.33 -16.27 8.30
CA HIS A 74 -1.59 -16.71 7.13
C HIS A 74 -0.27 -15.94 6.96
N GLU A 75 0.48 -15.76 8.05
CA GLU A 75 1.75 -15.01 8.10
C GLU A 75 2.72 -15.39 6.96
N LYS A 76 2.87 -16.69 6.65
CA LYS A 76 3.76 -17.16 5.58
C LYS A 76 3.32 -16.67 4.19
N VAL A 77 2.02 -16.75 3.91
CA VAL A 77 1.44 -16.29 2.64
C VAL A 77 1.57 -14.78 2.55
N PHE A 78 1.27 -14.07 3.64
CA PHE A 78 1.41 -12.63 3.71
C PHE A 78 2.85 -12.17 3.48
N ASN A 79 3.83 -12.78 4.14
CA ASN A 79 5.24 -12.47 3.93
C ASN A 79 5.70 -12.78 2.49
N ALA A 80 5.21 -13.85 1.88
CA ALA A 80 5.48 -14.14 0.46
C ALA A 80 4.90 -13.04 -0.45
N SER A 81 3.66 -12.60 -0.19
CA SER A 81 3.02 -11.51 -0.92
C SER A 81 3.76 -10.18 -0.75
N LEU A 82 4.22 -9.86 0.47
CA LEU A 82 4.99 -8.64 0.75
C LEU A 82 6.32 -8.62 -0.01
N ASN A 83 7.02 -9.75 -0.10
CA ASN A 83 8.27 -9.88 -0.86
C ASN A 83 8.02 -9.76 -2.36
N PHE A 84 6.93 -10.35 -2.87
CA PHE A 84 6.53 -10.19 -4.26
C PHE A 84 6.21 -8.72 -4.60
N LEU A 85 5.48 -8.02 -3.74
CA LEU A 85 5.20 -6.59 -3.89
C LEU A 85 6.48 -5.74 -3.86
N LYS A 86 7.43 -6.04 -2.97
CA LYS A 86 8.76 -5.39 -2.94
C LYS A 86 9.49 -5.55 -4.27
N LEU A 87 9.51 -6.76 -4.84
CA LEU A 87 10.13 -7.04 -6.14
C LEU A 87 9.45 -6.27 -7.29
N LEU A 88 8.12 -6.25 -7.32
CA LEU A 88 7.36 -5.48 -8.32
C LEU A 88 7.65 -3.98 -8.23
N ARG A 89 7.67 -3.41 -7.01
CA ARG A 89 7.99 -2.01 -6.78
C ARG A 89 9.43 -1.67 -7.16
N TRP A 90 10.39 -2.54 -6.85
CA TRP A 90 11.78 -2.36 -7.26
C TRP A 90 11.91 -2.35 -8.79
N ARG A 91 11.26 -3.29 -9.48
CA ARG A 91 11.24 -3.34 -10.94
C ARG A 91 10.62 -2.10 -11.55
N SER A 92 9.47 -1.65 -11.05
CA SER A 92 8.80 -0.43 -11.53
C SER A 92 9.67 0.81 -11.37
N ARG A 93 10.28 1.03 -10.20
CA ARG A 93 11.20 2.16 -9.96
C ARG A 93 12.42 2.12 -10.89
N LYS A 94 12.98 0.93 -11.11
CA LYS A 94 14.12 0.74 -12.03
C LYS A 94 13.74 1.06 -13.47
N SER A 95 12.55 0.65 -13.92
CA SER A 95 12.03 0.98 -15.25
C SER A 95 11.87 2.49 -15.43
N PHE A 96 11.28 3.18 -14.45
CA PHE A 96 11.15 4.65 -14.48
C PHE A 96 12.51 5.35 -14.56
N ALA A 97 13.49 4.96 -13.73
CA ALA A 97 14.83 5.54 -13.75
C ALA A 97 15.53 5.38 -15.11
N MET A 98 15.32 4.26 -15.80
CA MET A 98 15.89 4.01 -17.13
C MET A 98 15.23 4.83 -18.25
N GLU A 99 14.00 5.29 -18.07
CA GLU A 99 13.32 6.16 -19.04
C GLU A 99 13.81 7.61 -18.91
N THR A 100 14.02 8.10 -17.69
CA THR A 100 14.58 9.46 -17.45
C THR A 100 16.01 9.62 -17.95
N ASP A 101 16.85 8.57 -17.86
CA ASP A 101 18.21 8.58 -18.38
C ASP A 101 18.28 8.57 -19.92
N LYS A 102 17.23 8.13 -20.62
CA LYS A 102 17.16 8.14 -22.09
C LYS A 102 16.61 9.44 -22.68
N SER A 103 15.94 10.26 -21.86
CA SER A 103 15.34 11.54 -22.28
C SER A 103 16.25 12.75 -22.06
N ASN A 104 17.45 12.55 -21.50
CA ASN A 104 18.52 13.53 -21.36
C ASN A 104 19.66 13.24 -22.36
#